data_AF-A0A4T0WZ04-F1
#
_entry.id   AF-A0A4T0WZ04-F1
#
_cell.length_a   1.000
_cell.length_b   1.000
_cell.length_c   1.000
_cell.angle_alpha   90.00
_cell.angle_beta   90.00
_cell.angle_gamma   90.00
#
_symmetry.space_group_name_H-M   'P 1'
#
loop_
_entity.id
_entity.type
_entity.pdbx_description
1 polymer ?
#
loop_
_entity_poly.entity_id
_entity_poly.type
_entity_poly.pdbx_seq_one_letter_code
_entity_poly.pdbx_strand_id
1 'polypeptide(L)'
;MNSFDGYCNSNHKSPSVNKSDLITKCATILKQYPSRPALASAILSGEHVYSSKSKIPFSRSLLWKTSLLKIDTIRQPGEDCIPVFDLVPLREYRKKYKNVVTNIGIPWHLLPIDSKYYRSIKTSLAENLDEDLSNLSISNSPNLKRKLKREELNASSNPISRNTTLQESDLGFLTVIIADVERLFPEYPEMFINNKSNKISMIELLYRYAKWNNKKRHDQGKKELGYVQGMHELCAVIFAVLNVELIDETMNNKDIVIDKFSSQIMEFFSRDFLWSDLFAMFDKLMEPIADKYFTSSGILRESIVFDLKLHHLDIGSTNQPGLAAVLKGEHIESQLWLTRWFRMILTREVGLAYSVRIWDGLIAYGCVGASSDTVTGGNDISVLLPSVILLLVLRIRSQILIASVPTLKAVFGTDIDDSIEALSFLLHYPIDKNTSFSRSVSPSVSFECDPEEHIMMHRRNIFNDIQTQKLIDKATALPKMPSALDLLHDAVLICGLSDDELSQLGPKLIKKYSNGDIYEIYDNIRNKRTTKNIFAAVLQKSQSWTSPHTTSVDSNLKTDAYRTRMENRLQKKVKDKLNE
;
A
#
# COMPACT_ATOMS: atom_id res chain seq x y z
N MET A 1 -5.06 -3.80 -19.94
CA MET A 1 -4.53 -3.50 -18.59
C MET A 1 -5.15 -2.25 -17.93
N ASN A 2 -5.93 -1.42 -18.64
CA ASN A 2 -6.67 -0.27 -18.07
C ASN A 2 -8.06 -0.62 -17.49
N SER A 3 -8.34 -1.88 -17.19
CA SER A 3 -9.74 -2.33 -17.04
C SER A 3 -10.29 -2.33 -15.62
N PHE A 4 -9.46 -2.31 -14.57
CA PHE A 4 -9.97 -2.43 -13.20
C PHE A 4 -10.89 -1.25 -12.83
N ASP A 5 -10.45 -0.02 -13.07
CA ASP A 5 -11.26 1.18 -12.82
C ASP A 5 -12.50 1.23 -13.72
N GLY A 6 -12.38 0.75 -14.97
CA GLY A 6 -13.50 0.64 -15.90
C GLY A 6 -14.56 -0.37 -15.45
N TYR A 7 -14.16 -1.47 -14.81
CA TYR A 7 -15.08 -2.48 -14.27
C TYR A 7 -15.71 -2.05 -12.94
N CYS A 8 -15.00 -1.28 -12.12
CA CYS A 8 -15.55 -0.79 -10.86
C CYS A 8 -16.54 0.39 -11.03
N ASN A 9 -16.43 1.14 -12.13
CA ASN A 9 -17.23 2.35 -12.40
C ASN A 9 -18.36 2.17 -13.44
N SER A 10 -18.60 0.96 -13.97
CA SER A 10 -19.61 0.77 -15.04
C SER A 10 -21.05 0.66 -14.49
N ASN A 11 -21.92 1.57 -14.93
CA ASN A 11 -23.35 1.76 -14.57
C ASN A 11 -24.35 0.67 -15.05
N HIS A 12 -23.88 -0.48 -15.50
CA HIS A 12 -24.75 -1.55 -15.99
C HIS A 12 -24.40 -2.85 -15.30
N LYS A 13 -25.42 -3.73 -15.10
CA LYS A 13 -25.28 -5.13 -14.66
C LYS A 13 -23.86 -5.61 -14.95
N SER A 14 -23.11 -5.97 -13.91
CA SER A 14 -21.72 -6.45 -14.00
C SER A 14 -21.51 -7.10 -15.36
N PRO A 15 -20.69 -6.52 -16.27
CA PRO A 15 -20.64 -6.95 -17.66
C PRO A 15 -20.43 -8.46 -17.63
N SER A 16 -21.45 -9.20 -18.06
CA SER A 16 -21.47 -10.65 -17.92
C SER A 16 -20.25 -11.17 -18.68
N VAL A 17 -19.23 -11.62 -17.96
CA VAL A 17 -18.01 -12.12 -18.58
C VAL A 17 -18.43 -13.26 -19.50
N ASN A 18 -18.10 -13.14 -20.78
CA ASN A 18 -18.48 -14.18 -21.73
C ASN A 18 -17.79 -15.49 -21.31
N LYS A 19 -18.60 -16.49 -20.96
CA LYS A 19 -18.15 -17.81 -20.46
C LYS A 19 -17.06 -18.39 -21.35
N SER A 20 -17.24 -18.33 -22.67
CA SER A 20 -16.28 -18.88 -23.63
C SER A 20 -14.95 -18.13 -23.65
N ASP A 21 -14.98 -16.81 -23.43
CA ASP A 21 -13.78 -15.97 -23.40
C ASP A 21 -12.95 -16.25 -22.14
N LEU A 22 -13.60 -16.37 -20.97
CA LEU A 22 -12.91 -16.69 -19.72
C LEU A 22 -12.28 -18.09 -19.75
N ILE A 23 -12.98 -19.09 -20.28
CA ILE A 23 -12.44 -20.45 -20.45
C ILE A 23 -11.21 -20.43 -21.37
N THR A 24 -11.32 -19.76 -22.52
CA THR A 24 -10.20 -19.62 -23.48
C THR A 24 -9.02 -18.88 -22.86
N LYS A 25 -9.30 -17.83 -22.09
CA LYS A 25 -8.31 -17.05 -21.32
C LYS A 25 -7.56 -17.92 -20.33
N CYS A 26 -8.26 -18.68 -19.48
CA CYS A 26 -7.64 -19.57 -18.51
C CYS A 26 -6.86 -20.72 -19.18
N ALA A 27 -7.40 -21.31 -20.25
CA ALA A 27 -6.69 -22.33 -21.03
C ALA A 27 -5.36 -21.81 -21.58
N THR A 28 -5.36 -20.59 -22.13
CA THR A 28 -4.15 -19.95 -22.67
C THR A 28 -3.11 -19.69 -21.58
N ILE A 29 -3.54 -19.19 -20.41
CA ILE A 29 -2.66 -18.95 -19.26
C ILE A 29 -2.04 -20.26 -18.78
N LEU A 30 -2.83 -21.30 -18.55
CA LEU A 30 -2.35 -22.57 -18.00
C LEU A 30 -1.55 -23.40 -18.99
N LYS A 31 -1.73 -23.20 -20.30
CA LYS A 31 -0.86 -23.78 -21.33
C LYS A 31 0.56 -23.23 -21.20
N GLN A 32 0.70 -21.92 -21.00
CA GLN A 32 2.01 -21.27 -20.83
C GLN A 32 2.60 -21.51 -19.43
N TYR A 33 1.76 -21.39 -18.40
CA TYR A 33 2.15 -21.42 -17.00
C TYR A 33 1.39 -22.56 -16.29
N PRO A 34 1.90 -23.79 -16.38
CA PRO A 34 1.13 -24.99 -16.04
C PRO A 34 1.07 -25.33 -14.56
N SER A 35 1.70 -24.53 -13.71
CA SER A 35 1.67 -24.69 -12.26
C SER A 35 1.51 -23.33 -11.59
N ARG A 36 1.00 -23.35 -10.37
CA ARG A 36 0.84 -22.17 -9.52
C ARG A 36 2.18 -21.43 -9.31
N PRO A 37 3.31 -22.10 -8.98
CA PRO A 37 4.62 -21.43 -8.91
C PRO A 37 5.11 -20.87 -10.26
N ALA A 38 4.84 -21.54 -11.38
CA ALA A 38 5.23 -21.04 -12.70
C ALA A 38 4.46 -19.75 -13.06
N LEU A 39 3.15 -19.73 -12.78
CA LEU A 39 2.32 -18.54 -12.96
C LEU A 39 2.82 -17.40 -12.07
N ALA A 40 3.06 -17.66 -10.79
CA ALA A 40 3.56 -16.67 -9.85
C ALA A 40 4.95 -16.12 -10.25
N SER A 41 5.87 -16.98 -10.69
CA SER A 41 7.19 -16.58 -11.19
C SER A 41 7.08 -15.63 -12.39
N ALA A 42 6.17 -15.91 -13.33
CA ALA A 42 5.93 -15.06 -14.50
C ALA A 42 5.32 -13.68 -14.14
N ILE A 43 4.64 -13.57 -12.99
CA ILE A 43 4.20 -12.28 -12.46
C ILE A 43 5.38 -11.47 -11.94
N LEU A 44 6.25 -12.10 -11.15
CA LEU A 44 7.42 -11.45 -10.55
C LEU A 44 8.47 -11.04 -11.61
N SER A 45 8.68 -11.86 -12.64
CA SER A 45 9.60 -11.54 -13.73
C SER A 45 9.02 -10.53 -14.73
N GLY A 46 7.71 -10.26 -14.67
CA GLY A 46 7.05 -9.39 -15.64
C GLY A 46 6.89 -10.02 -17.03
N GLU A 47 7.19 -11.30 -17.21
CA GLU A 47 7.07 -12.00 -18.49
C GLU A 47 5.67 -11.89 -19.09
N HIS A 48 4.64 -11.95 -18.25
CA HIS A 48 3.25 -11.80 -18.67
C HIS A 48 2.92 -10.40 -19.24
N VAL A 49 3.73 -9.38 -18.94
CA VAL A 49 3.59 -8.00 -19.42
C VAL A 49 4.46 -7.73 -20.65
N TYR A 50 5.72 -8.19 -20.59
CA TYR A 50 6.76 -7.79 -21.54
C TYR A 50 7.04 -8.81 -22.65
N SER A 51 6.45 -10.00 -22.64
CA SER A 51 6.61 -10.96 -23.73
C SER A 51 6.03 -10.40 -25.03
N SER A 52 6.88 -9.79 -25.84
CA SER A 52 6.60 -9.22 -27.16
C SER A 52 6.04 -10.23 -28.17
N LYS A 53 6.10 -11.53 -27.85
CA LYS A 53 5.58 -12.63 -28.66
C LYS A 53 4.22 -13.17 -28.22
N SER A 54 3.72 -12.81 -27.04
CA SER A 54 2.50 -13.42 -26.52
C SER A 54 1.62 -12.41 -25.81
N LYS A 55 0.53 -11.99 -26.48
CA LYS A 55 -0.63 -11.31 -25.86
C LYS A 55 -1.35 -12.28 -24.91
N ILE A 56 -0.65 -12.83 -23.92
CA ILE A 56 -1.23 -13.77 -22.96
C ILE A 56 -2.20 -12.96 -22.11
N PRO A 57 -3.47 -13.39 -22.03
CA PRO A 57 -4.43 -12.68 -21.19
C PRO A 57 -4.06 -12.88 -19.72
N PHE A 58 -4.33 -11.89 -18.86
CA PHE A 58 -4.06 -11.97 -17.43
C PHE A 58 -5.35 -12.13 -16.64
N SER A 59 -5.47 -13.18 -15.82
CA SER A 59 -6.58 -13.36 -14.87
C SER A 59 -6.06 -13.23 -13.45
N ARG A 60 -6.56 -12.22 -12.75
CA ARG A 60 -6.19 -11.94 -11.38
C ARG A 60 -6.84 -12.90 -10.41
N SER A 61 -8.12 -13.22 -10.61
CA SER A 61 -8.83 -14.17 -9.77
C SER A 61 -8.24 -15.57 -9.88
N LEU A 62 -7.74 -15.96 -11.07
CA LEU A 62 -6.97 -17.19 -11.23
C LEU A 62 -5.72 -17.17 -10.34
N LEU A 63 -4.84 -16.17 -10.52
CA LEU A 63 -3.60 -16.03 -9.75
C LEU A 63 -3.86 -16.06 -8.24
N TRP A 64 -4.82 -15.27 -7.77
CA TRP A 64 -5.06 -15.09 -6.33
C TRP A 64 -5.67 -16.35 -5.71
N LYS A 65 -6.70 -16.94 -6.34
CA LYS A 65 -7.33 -18.17 -5.84
C LYS A 65 -6.34 -19.33 -5.86
N THR A 66 -5.62 -19.55 -6.96
CA THR A 66 -4.64 -20.65 -7.01
C THR A 66 -3.55 -20.45 -5.98
N SER A 67 -3.00 -19.24 -5.88
CA SER A 67 -1.92 -18.91 -4.94
C SER A 67 -2.37 -19.08 -3.50
N LEU A 68 -3.38 -18.32 -3.04
CA LEU A 68 -3.80 -18.25 -1.64
C LEU A 68 -4.40 -19.58 -1.14
N LEU A 69 -5.23 -20.23 -1.96
CA LEU A 69 -5.91 -21.47 -1.59
C LEU A 69 -5.11 -22.74 -1.90
N LYS A 70 -3.89 -22.58 -2.48
CA LYS A 70 -3.01 -23.68 -2.89
C LYS A 70 -3.69 -24.68 -3.81
N ILE A 71 -4.38 -24.15 -4.82
CA ILE A 71 -5.03 -24.97 -5.85
C ILE A 71 -4.01 -25.18 -6.97
N ASP A 72 -3.54 -26.41 -7.11
CA ASP A 72 -2.60 -26.81 -8.14
C ASP A 72 -3.33 -27.42 -9.35
N THR A 73 -2.61 -27.48 -10.46
CA THR A 73 -3.06 -28.10 -11.72
C THR A 73 -2.31 -29.41 -11.94
N ILE A 74 -3.06 -30.48 -12.17
CA ILE A 74 -2.55 -31.82 -12.43
C ILE A 74 -2.53 -32.04 -13.94
N ARG A 75 -1.39 -32.47 -14.48
CA ARG A 75 -1.29 -32.99 -15.85
C ARG A 75 -1.46 -34.51 -15.81
N GLN A 76 -2.39 -35.05 -16.60
CA GLN A 76 -2.42 -36.48 -16.82
C GLN A 76 -1.24 -36.87 -17.73
N PRO A 77 -0.61 -38.05 -17.53
CA PRO A 77 0.49 -38.49 -18.37
C PRO A 77 0.04 -38.64 -19.84
N GLY A 78 0.62 -37.83 -20.72
CA GLY A 78 0.34 -37.72 -22.16
C GLY A 78 0.66 -36.31 -22.67
N GLU A 79 1.34 -36.20 -23.83
CA GLU A 79 1.95 -34.94 -24.32
C GLU A 79 0.93 -33.83 -24.71
N ASP A 80 -0.35 -34.17 -24.90
CA ASP A 80 -1.41 -33.24 -25.34
C ASP A 80 -2.54 -33.01 -24.30
N CYS A 81 -2.38 -33.47 -23.06
CA CYS A 81 -3.46 -33.41 -22.07
C CYS A 81 -3.66 -32.01 -21.45
N ILE A 82 -4.88 -31.51 -21.53
CA ILE A 82 -5.32 -30.24 -20.91
C ILE A 82 -5.14 -30.33 -19.39
N PRO A 83 -4.51 -29.33 -18.73
CA PRO A 83 -4.31 -29.33 -17.28
C PRO A 83 -5.66 -29.31 -16.54
N VAL A 84 -5.79 -30.10 -15.47
CA VAL A 84 -7.01 -30.23 -14.66
C VAL A 84 -6.76 -29.61 -13.30
N PHE A 85 -7.70 -28.83 -12.75
CA PHE A 85 -7.55 -28.29 -11.39
C PHE A 85 -7.76 -29.37 -10.33
N ASP A 86 -6.95 -29.33 -9.28
CA ASP A 86 -7.30 -29.97 -8.02
C ASP A 86 -8.27 -29.09 -7.23
N LEU A 87 -9.58 -29.32 -7.42
CA LEU A 87 -10.63 -28.55 -6.74
C LEU A 87 -10.94 -29.08 -5.33
N VAL A 88 -10.25 -30.12 -4.84
CA VAL A 88 -10.50 -30.67 -3.50
C VAL A 88 -10.30 -29.60 -2.41
N PRO A 89 -9.18 -28.85 -2.37
CA PRO A 89 -9.00 -27.80 -1.36
C PRO A 89 -10.11 -26.75 -1.40
N LEU A 90 -10.50 -26.32 -2.61
CA LEU A 90 -11.55 -25.32 -2.81
C LEU A 90 -12.89 -25.78 -2.22
N ARG A 91 -13.28 -27.04 -2.48
CA ARG A 91 -14.53 -27.62 -1.96
C ARG A 91 -14.50 -27.80 -0.45
N GLU A 92 -13.35 -28.10 0.14
CA GLU A 92 -13.20 -28.17 1.61
C GLU A 92 -13.38 -26.81 2.27
N TYR A 93 -12.76 -25.76 1.71
CA TYR A 93 -12.98 -24.39 2.17
C TYR A 93 -14.45 -23.99 2.07
N ARG A 94 -15.15 -24.42 1.01
CA ARG A 94 -16.59 -24.17 0.85
C ARG A 94 -17.45 -24.84 1.92
N LYS A 95 -17.16 -26.10 2.25
CA LYS A 95 -17.81 -26.80 3.36
C LYS A 95 -17.54 -26.12 4.70
N LYS A 96 -16.29 -25.66 4.93
CA LYS A 96 -15.91 -24.94 6.14
C LYS A 96 -16.69 -23.64 6.29
N TYR A 97 -16.82 -22.84 5.22
CA TYR A 97 -17.61 -21.61 5.27
C TYR A 97 -19.09 -21.88 5.56
N LYS A 98 -19.69 -22.90 4.92
CA LYS A 98 -21.08 -23.31 5.20
C LYS A 98 -21.28 -23.61 6.69
N ASN A 99 -20.34 -24.33 7.31
CA ASN A 99 -20.36 -24.62 8.75
C ASN A 99 -20.24 -23.35 9.63
N VAL A 100 -19.45 -22.37 9.21
CA VAL A 100 -19.34 -21.07 9.90
C VAL A 100 -20.66 -20.30 9.82
N VAL A 101 -21.31 -20.28 8.65
CA VAL A 101 -22.59 -19.60 8.46
C VAL A 101 -23.70 -20.23 9.31
N THR A 102 -23.76 -21.57 9.38
CA THR A 102 -24.78 -22.27 10.18
C THR A 102 -24.59 -22.08 11.68
N ASN A 103 -23.35 -21.98 12.16
CA ASN A 103 -23.06 -21.94 13.60
C ASN A 103 -22.96 -20.52 14.18
N ILE A 104 -22.67 -19.51 13.34
CA ILE A 104 -22.47 -18.13 13.80
C ILE A 104 -23.60 -17.26 13.22
N GLY A 105 -24.65 -17.12 14.04
CA GLY A 105 -25.74 -16.20 13.79
C GLY A 105 -25.33 -14.74 13.99
N ILE A 106 -26.02 -13.84 13.29
CA ILE A 106 -25.74 -12.40 13.36
C ILE A 106 -26.87 -11.73 14.14
N PRO A 107 -26.56 -10.91 15.14
CA PRO A 107 -27.58 -10.28 16.00
C PRO A 107 -28.26 -9.07 15.33
N TRP A 108 -28.75 -9.23 14.10
CA TRP A 108 -29.46 -8.18 13.36
C TRP A 108 -30.67 -7.61 14.11
N HIS A 109 -31.29 -8.44 14.96
CA HIS A 109 -32.44 -8.07 15.79
C HIS A 109 -32.09 -7.22 17.01
N LEU A 110 -30.80 -7.13 17.37
CA LEU A 110 -30.32 -6.27 18.47
C LEU A 110 -29.98 -4.85 18.00
N LEU A 111 -29.98 -4.59 16.68
CA LEU A 111 -29.79 -3.24 16.16
C LEU A 111 -30.99 -2.34 16.51
N PRO A 112 -30.78 -1.01 16.57
CA PRO A 112 -31.88 -0.05 16.64
C PRO A 112 -32.89 -0.27 15.50
N ILE A 113 -34.18 -0.13 15.78
CA ILE A 113 -35.27 -0.42 14.82
C ILE A 113 -35.20 0.51 13.58
N ASP A 114 -34.69 1.72 13.77
CA ASP A 114 -34.43 2.72 12.74
C ASP A 114 -33.18 2.41 11.88
N SER A 115 -32.35 1.43 12.28
CA SER A 115 -31.21 0.99 11.49
C SER A 115 -31.64 0.32 10.19
N LYS A 116 -30.99 0.70 9.08
CA LYS A 116 -31.24 0.12 7.75
C LYS A 116 -30.92 -1.37 7.61
N TYR A 117 -30.25 -1.95 8.61
CA TYR A 117 -29.89 -3.37 8.70
C TYR A 117 -30.66 -4.14 9.77
N TYR A 118 -31.57 -3.48 10.50
CA TYR A 118 -32.41 -4.16 11.47
C TYR A 118 -33.23 -5.27 10.80
N ARG A 119 -33.23 -6.47 11.40
CA ARG A 119 -34.11 -7.57 11.01
C ARG A 119 -34.84 -8.09 12.23
N SER A 120 -36.17 -8.04 12.20
CA SER A 120 -36.99 -8.63 13.27
C SER A 120 -36.84 -10.15 13.28
N ILE A 121 -36.92 -10.76 14.47
CA ILE A 121 -36.84 -12.22 14.68
C ILE A 121 -37.86 -12.99 13.82
N LYS A 122 -39.05 -12.39 13.57
CA LYS A 122 -40.08 -12.99 12.72
C LYS A 122 -39.65 -13.09 11.24
N THR A 123 -38.92 -12.10 10.75
CA THR A 123 -38.35 -12.07 9.39
C THR A 123 -37.20 -13.08 9.24
N SER A 124 -36.35 -13.23 10.26
CA SER A 124 -35.25 -14.20 10.22
C SER A 124 -35.72 -15.65 10.28
N LEU A 125 -36.85 -15.95 10.93
CA LEU A 125 -37.45 -17.29 10.89
C LEU A 125 -38.11 -17.59 9.54
N ALA A 126 -38.68 -16.58 8.87
CA ALA A 126 -39.25 -16.74 7.52
C ALA A 126 -38.17 -16.89 6.44
N GLU A 127 -37.07 -16.13 6.51
CA GLU A 127 -35.93 -16.23 5.56
C GLU A 127 -35.14 -17.55 5.72
N ASN A 128 -35.06 -18.12 6.93
CA ASN A 128 -34.38 -19.42 7.16
C ASN A 128 -35.28 -20.64 6.90
N LEU A 129 -36.62 -20.49 6.90
CA LEU A 129 -37.51 -21.63 6.63
C LEU A 129 -37.46 -22.10 5.18
N ASP A 130 -37.29 -21.18 4.22
CA ASP A 130 -37.24 -21.54 2.79
C ASP A 130 -35.93 -22.29 2.43
N GLU A 131 -34.83 -22.03 3.14
CA GLU A 131 -33.56 -22.75 2.95
C GLU A 131 -33.59 -24.15 3.58
N ASP A 132 -34.27 -24.33 4.73
CA ASP A 132 -34.41 -25.62 5.41
C ASP A 132 -35.50 -26.53 4.79
N LEU A 133 -36.58 -25.96 4.24
CA LEU A 133 -37.63 -26.74 3.57
C LEU A 133 -37.16 -27.35 2.24
N SER A 134 -36.18 -26.74 1.57
CA SER A 134 -35.57 -27.29 0.35
C SER A 134 -34.74 -28.56 0.60
N ASN A 135 -34.34 -28.82 1.86
CA ASN A 135 -33.55 -29.98 2.26
C ASN A 135 -34.38 -31.13 2.86
N LEU A 136 -35.71 -30.99 2.93
CA LEU A 136 -36.63 -31.96 3.53
C LEU A 136 -37.70 -32.44 2.55
N SER A 137 -37.27 -32.97 1.39
CA SER A 137 -38.13 -33.83 0.60
C SER A 137 -37.89 -35.31 0.96
N ILE A 138 -38.92 -35.93 1.56
CA ILE A 138 -39.20 -37.39 1.67
C ILE A 138 -38.44 -38.09 2.83
N SER A 139 -39.03 -38.72 3.87
CA SER A 139 -40.25 -39.54 3.98
C SER A 139 -40.73 -39.74 5.44
N ASN A 140 -42.05 -39.86 5.61
CA ASN A 140 -42.85 -40.66 6.56
C ASN A 140 -42.25 -41.15 7.91
N SER A 141 -42.75 -40.63 9.04
CA SER A 141 -43.63 -41.31 10.03
C SER A 141 -43.52 -40.69 11.45
N PRO A 142 -44.57 -40.74 12.32
CA PRO A 142 -44.69 -39.89 13.50
C PRO A 142 -44.33 -40.57 14.85
N ASN A 143 -44.17 -39.72 15.86
CA ASN A 143 -44.16 -39.96 17.33
C ASN A 143 -42.79 -40.04 18.02
N LEU A 144 -42.45 -39.00 18.79
CA LEU A 144 -42.00 -39.15 20.18
C LEU A 144 -42.14 -37.83 20.95
N LYS A 145 -43.16 -37.73 21.82
CA LYS A 145 -43.23 -36.69 22.86
C LYS A 145 -42.34 -37.12 24.04
N ARG A 146 -41.29 -36.36 24.37
CA ARG A 146 -40.58 -36.48 25.66
C ARG A 146 -40.82 -35.24 26.52
N LYS A 147 -41.43 -35.46 27.69
CA LYS A 147 -41.64 -34.52 28.79
C LYS A 147 -40.27 -34.05 29.34
N LEU A 148 -40.07 -32.74 29.41
CA LEU A 148 -38.97 -32.11 30.14
C LEU A 148 -39.28 -32.11 31.65
N LYS A 149 -38.30 -32.57 32.45
CA LYS A 149 -38.34 -32.59 33.92
C LYS A 149 -37.84 -31.22 34.42
N ARG A 150 -38.54 -30.64 35.40
CA ARG A 150 -38.28 -29.32 35.99
C ARG A 150 -37.32 -29.51 37.18
N GLU A 151 -36.14 -28.89 37.14
CA GLU A 151 -35.24 -28.79 38.30
C GLU A 151 -35.43 -27.44 39.01
N GLU A 152 -35.35 -27.47 40.34
CA GLU A 152 -35.60 -26.33 41.23
C GLU A 152 -34.36 -25.40 41.33
N LEU A 153 -34.63 -24.10 41.37
CA LEU A 153 -33.64 -23.01 41.34
C LEU A 153 -33.06 -22.74 42.72
N ASN A 154 -31.73 -22.88 42.86
CA ASN A 154 -30.98 -22.28 43.98
C ASN A 154 -30.79 -20.78 43.74
N ALA A 155 -31.41 -19.96 44.59
CA ALA A 155 -31.37 -18.51 44.55
C ALA A 155 -30.06 -17.95 45.12
N SER A 156 -28.98 -17.91 44.33
CA SER A 156 -27.81 -17.04 44.61
C SER A 156 -26.93 -16.70 43.40
N SER A 157 -27.38 -16.97 42.16
CA SER A 157 -26.66 -16.54 40.96
C SER A 157 -27.58 -15.65 40.11
N ASN A 158 -27.30 -14.34 40.08
CA ASN A 158 -27.97 -13.41 39.18
C ASN A 158 -27.69 -13.83 37.72
N PRO A 159 -28.67 -14.31 36.95
CA PRO A 159 -28.45 -14.86 35.60
C PRO A 159 -28.38 -13.77 34.52
N ILE A 160 -28.50 -12.49 34.90
CA ILE A 160 -28.65 -11.37 33.96
C ILE A 160 -27.33 -10.62 33.71
N SER A 161 -26.34 -10.63 34.64
CA SER A 161 -25.15 -9.79 34.46
C SER A 161 -24.15 -10.29 33.42
N ARG A 162 -24.10 -11.62 33.17
CA ARG A 162 -23.21 -12.22 32.14
C ARG A 162 -23.76 -12.08 30.72
N ASN A 163 -25.07 -12.13 30.52
CA ASN A 163 -25.65 -12.05 29.17
C ASN A 163 -25.70 -10.61 28.64
N THR A 164 -25.92 -9.63 29.51
CA THR A 164 -26.03 -8.22 29.11
C THR A 164 -24.70 -7.68 28.58
N THR A 165 -23.58 -8.01 29.23
CA THR A 165 -22.23 -7.58 28.82
C THR A 165 -21.76 -8.24 27.51
N LEU A 166 -22.06 -9.52 27.30
CA LEU A 166 -21.78 -10.22 26.04
C LEU A 166 -22.64 -9.67 24.88
N GLN A 167 -23.93 -9.41 25.10
CA GLN A 167 -24.82 -8.83 24.08
C GLN A 167 -24.43 -7.39 23.71
N GLU A 168 -24.06 -6.57 24.70
CA GLU A 168 -23.54 -5.22 24.46
C GLU A 168 -22.22 -5.26 23.68
N SER A 169 -21.34 -6.22 23.98
CA SER A 169 -20.09 -6.40 23.22
C SER A 169 -20.34 -6.82 21.77
N ASP A 170 -21.31 -7.70 21.52
CA ASP A 170 -21.63 -8.20 20.17
C ASP A 170 -22.32 -7.15 19.31
N LEU A 171 -23.19 -6.34 19.92
CA LEU A 171 -23.85 -5.23 19.27
C LEU A 171 -22.86 -4.09 18.96
N GLY A 172 -22.02 -3.71 19.93
CA GLY A 172 -20.98 -2.71 19.73
C GLY A 172 -20.04 -3.10 18.61
N PHE A 173 -19.61 -4.36 18.63
CA PHE A 173 -18.79 -4.98 17.59
C PHE A 173 -19.42 -4.94 16.19
N LEU A 174 -20.70 -5.33 16.05
CA LEU A 174 -21.42 -5.28 14.78
C LEU A 174 -21.58 -3.84 14.27
N THR A 175 -21.82 -2.89 15.17
CA THR A 175 -22.00 -1.47 14.83
C THR A 175 -20.71 -0.86 14.27
N VAL A 176 -19.55 -1.23 14.82
CA VAL A 176 -18.24 -0.79 14.29
C VAL A 176 -18.02 -1.32 12.87
N ILE A 177 -18.30 -2.59 12.61
CA ILE A 177 -18.18 -3.18 11.26
C ILE A 177 -19.11 -2.46 10.28
N ILE A 178 -20.36 -2.18 10.68
CA ILE A 178 -21.32 -1.43 9.85
C ILE A 178 -20.75 -0.05 9.50
N ALA A 179 -20.27 0.71 10.49
CA ALA A 179 -19.76 2.05 10.28
C ALA A 179 -18.57 2.09 9.31
N ASP A 180 -17.68 1.09 9.39
CA ASP A 180 -16.53 0.95 8.50
C ASP A 180 -16.95 0.57 7.07
N VAL A 181 -17.82 -0.45 6.93
CA VAL A 181 -18.31 -0.90 5.61
C VAL A 181 -19.11 0.18 4.88
N GLU A 182 -19.81 1.06 5.60
CA GLU A 182 -20.56 2.16 5.00
C GLU A 182 -19.70 3.23 4.31
N ARG A 183 -18.42 3.34 4.68
CA ARG A 183 -17.48 4.35 4.17
C ARG A 183 -16.38 3.74 3.32
N LEU A 184 -16.55 2.47 2.95
CA LEU A 184 -15.57 1.70 2.22
C LEU A 184 -15.49 2.17 0.76
N PHE A 185 -14.28 2.53 0.33
CA PHE A 185 -13.93 2.94 -1.04
C PHE A 185 -15.00 3.83 -1.72
N PRO A 186 -15.24 5.05 -1.21
CA PRO A 186 -16.24 5.97 -1.78
C PRO A 186 -15.98 6.32 -3.25
N GLU A 187 -14.75 6.14 -3.72
CA GLU A 187 -14.36 6.29 -5.13
C GLU A 187 -15.00 5.23 -6.07
N TYR A 188 -15.53 4.12 -5.54
CA TYR A 188 -16.26 3.09 -6.29
C TYR A 188 -17.67 2.89 -5.71
N PRO A 189 -18.55 3.91 -5.82
CA PRO A 189 -19.82 3.94 -5.11
C PRO A 189 -20.77 2.83 -5.55
N GLU A 190 -20.79 2.45 -6.82
CA GLU A 190 -21.69 1.40 -7.32
C GLU A 190 -21.44 0.04 -6.66
N MET A 191 -20.16 -0.30 -6.44
CA MET A 191 -19.77 -1.59 -5.89
C MET A 191 -19.96 -1.65 -4.37
N PHE A 192 -19.58 -0.59 -3.66
CA PHE A 192 -19.47 -0.60 -2.19
C PHE A 192 -20.49 0.26 -1.46
N ILE A 193 -20.98 1.35 -2.06
CA ILE A 193 -21.89 2.29 -1.40
C ILE A 193 -23.36 2.03 -1.79
N ASN A 194 -23.66 1.88 -3.08
CA ASN A 194 -25.01 1.79 -3.61
C ASN A 194 -25.57 0.36 -3.52
N ASN A 195 -24.71 -0.66 -3.65
CA ASN A 195 -25.14 -2.06 -3.56
C ASN A 195 -25.36 -2.52 -2.10
N LYS A 196 -26.62 -2.49 -1.65
CA LYS A 196 -27.02 -2.93 -0.30
C LYS A 196 -26.69 -4.41 -0.04
N SER A 197 -26.85 -5.28 -1.03
CA SER A 197 -26.59 -6.71 -0.89
C SER A 197 -25.11 -6.98 -0.58
N ASN A 198 -24.20 -6.33 -1.32
CA ASN A 198 -22.76 -6.46 -1.09
C ASN A 198 -22.37 -6.01 0.32
N LYS A 199 -22.90 -4.86 0.77
CA LYS A 199 -22.64 -4.35 2.12
C LYS A 199 -23.09 -5.33 3.20
N ILE A 200 -24.32 -5.84 3.10
CA ILE A 200 -24.84 -6.83 4.04
C ILE A 200 -23.90 -8.03 4.08
N SER A 201 -23.67 -8.69 2.94
CA SER A 201 -22.87 -9.90 2.89
C SER A 201 -21.44 -9.70 3.39
N MET A 202 -20.84 -8.53 3.16
CA MET A 202 -19.51 -8.20 3.67
C MET A 202 -19.49 -7.97 5.19
N ILE A 203 -20.49 -7.25 5.74
CA ILE A 203 -20.68 -7.12 7.20
C ILE A 203 -20.82 -8.51 7.81
N GLU A 204 -21.65 -9.36 7.20
CA GLU A 204 -21.88 -10.72 7.68
C GLU A 204 -20.59 -11.55 7.68
N LEU A 205 -19.81 -11.46 6.60
CA LEU A 205 -18.56 -12.19 6.47
C LEU A 205 -17.52 -11.73 7.50
N LEU A 206 -17.34 -10.42 7.68
CA LEU A 206 -16.38 -9.86 8.64
C LEU A 206 -16.78 -10.21 10.08
N TYR A 207 -18.07 -10.13 10.40
CA TYR A 207 -18.58 -10.49 11.72
C TYR A 207 -18.32 -11.96 12.02
N ARG A 208 -18.72 -12.85 11.11
CA ARG A 208 -18.52 -14.30 11.24
C ARG A 208 -17.04 -14.66 11.29
N TYR A 209 -16.21 -14.03 10.46
CA TYR A 209 -14.76 -14.24 10.46
C TYR A 209 -14.16 -13.91 11.82
N ALA A 210 -14.44 -12.74 12.39
CA ALA A 210 -13.83 -12.33 13.65
C ALA A 210 -14.22 -13.26 14.81
N LYS A 211 -15.50 -13.66 14.89
CA LYS A 211 -15.98 -14.63 15.89
C LYS A 211 -15.33 -15.99 15.71
N TRP A 212 -15.32 -16.51 14.48
CA TRP A 212 -14.70 -17.78 14.15
C TRP A 212 -13.18 -17.76 14.42
N ASN A 213 -12.50 -16.69 14.04
CA ASN A 213 -11.06 -16.52 14.24
C ASN A 213 -10.70 -16.41 15.73
N ASN A 214 -11.51 -15.74 16.55
CA ASN A 214 -11.30 -15.72 18.00
C ASN A 214 -11.38 -17.12 18.60
N LYS A 215 -12.39 -17.92 18.21
CA LYS A 215 -12.48 -19.32 18.64
C LYS A 215 -11.24 -20.12 18.19
N LYS A 216 -10.89 -20.05 16.90
CA LYS A 216 -9.69 -20.71 16.33
C LYS A 216 -8.42 -20.32 17.09
N ARG A 217 -8.25 -19.04 17.44
CA ARG A 217 -7.07 -18.54 18.17
C ARG A 217 -7.05 -18.98 19.62
N HIS A 218 -8.19 -18.95 20.29
CA HIS A 218 -8.35 -19.47 21.64
C HIS A 218 -7.97 -20.96 21.71
N ASP A 219 -8.45 -21.77 20.76
CA ASP A 219 -8.12 -23.20 20.65
C ASP A 219 -6.61 -23.43 20.40
N GLN A 220 -5.90 -22.44 19.83
CA GLN A 220 -4.45 -22.43 19.63
C GLN A 220 -3.67 -21.81 20.80
N GLY A 221 -4.32 -21.43 21.89
CA GLY A 221 -3.70 -20.74 23.03
C GLY A 221 -3.23 -19.31 22.72
N LYS A 222 -3.71 -18.70 21.63
CA LYS A 222 -3.40 -17.33 21.22
C LYS A 222 -4.44 -16.34 21.76
N LYS A 223 -4.00 -15.10 22.02
CA LYS A 223 -4.89 -13.99 22.39
C LYS A 223 -5.91 -13.72 21.29
N GLU A 224 -7.16 -13.48 21.69
CA GLU A 224 -8.23 -13.03 20.79
C GLU A 224 -7.84 -11.74 20.07
N LEU A 225 -8.20 -11.66 18.79
CA LEU A 225 -7.91 -10.50 17.94
C LEU A 225 -9.16 -9.64 17.72
N GLY A 226 -10.31 -10.28 17.54
CA GLY A 226 -11.54 -9.64 17.13
C GLY A 226 -11.45 -9.06 15.72
N TYR A 227 -12.32 -8.09 15.46
CA TYR A 227 -12.30 -7.23 14.29
C TYR A 227 -11.47 -6.01 14.63
N VAL A 228 -10.62 -5.63 13.70
CA VAL A 228 -9.82 -4.42 13.80
C VAL A 228 -10.04 -3.63 12.52
N GLN A 229 -10.21 -2.32 12.68
CA GLN A 229 -10.38 -1.40 11.56
C GLN A 229 -9.27 -1.65 10.53
N GLY A 230 -9.69 -1.84 9.28
CA GLY A 230 -8.83 -2.21 8.18
C GLY A 230 -9.09 -3.56 7.55
N MET A 231 -9.57 -4.52 8.34
CA MET A 231 -9.98 -5.83 7.83
C MET A 231 -11.05 -5.71 6.74
N HIS A 232 -11.93 -4.70 6.84
CA HIS A 232 -12.96 -4.41 5.84
C HIS A 232 -12.37 -4.04 4.47
N GLU A 233 -11.28 -3.27 4.43
CA GLU A 233 -10.62 -2.89 3.17
C GLU A 233 -9.94 -4.08 2.52
N LEU A 234 -9.24 -4.90 3.31
CA LEU A 234 -8.60 -6.12 2.80
C LEU A 234 -9.63 -7.09 2.21
N CYS A 235 -10.75 -7.27 2.91
CA CYS A 235 -11.88 -8.07 2.46
C CYS A 235 -12.47 -7.53 1.15
N ALA A 236 -12.65 -6.21 1.08
CA ALA A 236 -13.21 -5.52 -0.07
C ALA A 236 -12.33 -5.59 -1.32
N VAL A 237 -11.01 -5.55 -1.17
CA VAL A 237 -10.06 -5.72 -2.28
C VAL A 237 -10.22 -7.11 -2.92
N ILE A 238 -10.27 -8.16 -2.10
CA ILE A 238 -10.51 -9.53 -2.58
C ILE A 238 -11.87 -9.60 -3.28
N PHE A 239 -12.91 -8.97 -2.69
CA PHE A 239 -14.25 -8.94 -3.27
C PHE A 239 -14.26 -8.30 -4.66
N ALA A 240 -13.66 -7.12 -4.80
CA ALA A 240 -13.59 -6.42 -6.09
C ALA A 240 -12.89 -7.26 -7.14
N VAL A 241 -11.77 -7.89 -6.79
CA VAL A 241 -11.03 -8.75 -7.72
C VAL A 241 -11.86 -9.94 -8.18
N LEU A 242 -12.45 -10.68 -7.23
CA LEU A 242 -13.28 -11.84 -7.55
C LEU A 242 -14.48 -11.45 -8.40
N ASN A 243 -15.26 -10.45 -7.96
CA ASN A 243 -16.53 -10.07 -8.56
C ASN A 243 -16.42 -9.69 -10.06
N VAL A 244 -15.25 -9.21 -10.50
CA VAL A 244 -15.00 -8.84 -11.90
C VAL A 244 -14.90 -10.05 -12.83
N GLU A 245 -14.44 -11.21 -12.35
CA GLU A 245 -14.19 -12.40 -13.19
C GLU A 245 -15.16 -13.55 -12.90
N LEU A 246 -16.28 -13.30 -12.20
CA LEU A 246 -17.28 -14.34 -11.92
C LEU A 246 -18.18 -14.65 -13.11
N ILE A 247 -18.66 -15.89 -13.13
CA ILE A 247 -19.60 -16.41 -14.11
C ILE A 247 -20.99 -16.57 -13.47
N ASP A 248 -22.01 -16.06 -14.17
CA ASP A 248 -23.42 -16.29 -13.83
C ASP A 248 -23.91 -17.61 -14.44
N GLU A 249 -24.33 -18.53 -13.58
CA GLU A 249 -24.83 -19.85 -14.00
C GLU A 249 -26.18 -19.77 -14.72
N THR A 250 -26.95 -18.69 -14.53
CA THR A 250 -28.30 -18.48 -15.09
C THR A 250 -28.37 -18.40 -16.62
N MET A 251 -27.24 -18.28 -17.32
CA MET A 251 -27.18 -18.43 -18.77
C MET A 251 -27.19 -19.91 -19.15
N ASN A 252 -28.39 -20.48 -19.17
CA ASN A 252 -28.74 -21.79 -19.71
C ASN A 252 -28.42 -21.86 -21.21
N ASN A 253 -27.29 -22.46 -21.58
CA ASN A 253 -27.15 -23.12 -22.87
C ASN A 253 -26.99 -24.61 -22.58
N LYS A 254 -28.09 -25.36 -22.68
CA LYS A 254 -28.16 -26.80 -22.41
C LYS A 254 -27.46 -27.67 -23.47
N ASP A 255 -26.81 -27.06 -24.47
CA ASP A 255 -26.36 -27.75 -25.69
C ASP A 255 -24.83 -27.78 -25.90
N ILE A 256 -24.01 -27.50 -24.89
CA ILE A 256 -22.55 -27.65 -25.02
C ILE A 256 -22.12 -28.93 -24.29
N VAL A 257 -21.48 -29.86 -25.01
CA VAL A 257 -20.67 -30.91 -24.40
C VAL A 257 -19.51 -30.20 -23.70
N ILE A 258 -19.68 -29.89 -22.42
CA ILE A 258 -18.67 -29.21 -21.62
C ILE A 258 -17.60 -30.25 -21.25
N ASP A 259 -16.39 -30.08 -21.78
CA ASP A 259 -15.27 -30.92 -21.37
C ASP A 259 -14.96 -30.73 -19.86
N LYS A 260 -14.25 -31.70 -19.28
CA LYS A 260 -13.95 -31.70 -17.83
C LYS A 260 -13.27 -30.39 -17.38
N PHE A 261 -12.38 -29.84 -18.20
CA PHE A 261 -11.65 -28.62 -17.89
C PHE A 261 -12.58 -27.39 -17.84
N SER A 262 -13.43 -27.23 -18.85
CA SER A 262 -14.43 -26.17 -18.92
C SER A 262 -15.38 -26.24 -17.73
N SER A 263 -15.82 -27.44 -17.33
CA SER A 263 -16.65 -27.63 -16.13
C SER A 263 -15.94 -27.19 -14.85
N GLN A 264 -14.64 -27.45 -14.73
CA GLN A 264 -13.85 -27.02 -13.58
C GLN A 264 -13.64 -25.50 -13.53
N ILE A 265 -13.40 -24.86 -14.68
CA ILE A 265 -13.33 -23.40 -14.76
C ILE A 265 -14.66 -22.78 -14.34
N MET A 266 -15.78 -23.33 -14.80
CA MET A 266 -17.12 -22.89 -14.39
C MET A 266 -17.30 -22.98 -12.88
N GLU A 267 -16.95 -24.11 -12.25
CA GLU A 267 -17.00 -24.26 -10.79
C GLU A 267 -16.04 -23.31 -10.05
N PHE A 268 -14.86 -23.05 -10.62
CA PHE A 268 -13.83 -22.20 -10.03
C PHE A 268 -14.22 -20.72 -10.01
N PHE A 269 -14.93 -20.25 -11.03
CA PHE A 269 -15.39 -18.86 -11.18
C PHE A 269 -16.90 -18.68 -10.93
N SER A 270 -17.58 -19.68 -10.39
CA SER A 270 -19.02 -19.61 -10.11
C SER A 270 -19.36 -18.51 -9.10
N ARG A 271 -20.38 -17.71 -9.41
CA ARG A 271 -20.87 -16.65 -8.52
C ARG A 271 -21.49 -17.19 -7.23
N ASP A 272 -22.04 -18.40 -7.25
CA ASP A 272 -22.73 -19.00 -6.10
C ASP A 272 -21.77 -19.25 -4.92
N PHE A 273 -20.49 -19.43 -5.22
CA PHE A 273 -19.45 -19.64 -4.22
C PHE A 273 -18.64 -18.38 -3.87
N LEU A 274 -19.03 -17.19 -4.36
CA LEU A 274 -18.28 -15.94 -4.16
C LEU A 274 -17.92 -15.71 -2.69
N TRP A 275 -18.90 -15.68 -1.80
CA TRP A 275 -18.69 -15.35 -0.38
C TRP A 275 -17.88 -16.41 0.35
N SER A 276 -18.04 -17.66 -0.06
CA SER A 276 -17.28 -18.77 0.46
C SER A 276 -15.80 -18.69 0.07
N ASP A 277 -15.54 -18.46 -1.22
CA ASP A 277 -14.18 -18.35 -1.75
C ASP A 277 -13.50 -17.10 -1.18
N LEU A 278 -14.25 -16.00 -1.04
CA LEU A 278 -13.79 -14.76 -0.40
C LEU A 278 -13.39 -15.00 1.06
N PHE A 279 -14.22 -15.69 1.85
CA PHE A 279 -13.89 -16.02 3.24
C PHE A 279 -12.61 -16.83 3.34
N ALA A 280 -12.44 -17.83 2.47
CA ALA A 280 -11.27 -18.69 2.45
C ALA A 280 -10.00 -17.92 2.08
N MET A 281 -10.07 -17.09 1.03
CA MET A 281 -8.95 -16.24 0.61
C MET A 281 -8.61 -15.21 1.68
N PHE A 282 -9.61 -14.64 2.35
CA PHE A 282 -9.41 -13.71 3.44
C PHE A 282 -8.76 -14.38 4.67
N ASP A 283 -9.20 -15.57 5.09
CA ASP A 283 -8.55 -16.36 6.16
C ASP A 283 -7.07 -16.62 5.82
N LYS A 284 -6.78 -16.99 4.56
CA LYS A 284 -5.41 -17.24 4.10
C LYS A 284 -4.54 -15.99 3.96
N LEU A 285 -5.13 -14.86 3.56
CA LEU A 285 -4.43 -13.57 3.56
C LEU A 285 -4.10 -13.13 4.99
N MET A 286 -5.05 -13.28 5.91
CA MET A 286 -4.93 -12.81 7.30
C MET A 286 -3.96 -13.64 8.13
N GLU A 287 -3.79 -14.93 7.84
CA GLU A 287 -2.93 -15.86 8.59
C GLU A 287 -1.52 -15.32 8.90
N PRO A 288 -0.73 -14.82 7.92
CA PRO A 288 0.59 -14.23 8.19
C PRO A 288 0.58 -12.81 8.79
N ILE A 289 -0.45 -12.01 8.50
CA ILE A 289 -0.47 -10.58 8.85
C ILE A 289 -1.20 -10.26 10.16
N ALA A 290 -2.06 -11.16 10.64
CA ALA A 290 -2.90 -10.94 11.82
C ALA A 290 -2.06 -10.60 13.06
N ASP A 291 -1.06 -11.43 13.39
CA ASP A 291 -0.22 -11.20 14.54
C ASP A 291 0.77 -10.05 14.30
N LYS A 292 1.28 -9.90 13.07
CA LYS A 292 2.28 -8.89 12.70
C LYS A 292 1.72 -7.47 12.66
N TYR A 293 0.53 -7.25 12.09
CA TYR A 293 0.04 -5.90 11.79
C TYR A 293 -1.18 -5.49 12.61
N PHE A 294 -1.99 -6.45 13.08
CA PHE A 294 -3.24 -6.15 13.79
C PHE A 294 -3.11 -6.21 15.32
N THR A 295 -1.96 -6.62 15.86
CA THR A 295 -1.66 -6.52 17.29
C THR A 295 -0.73 -5.34 17.58
N SER A 296 -0.87 -4.71 18.74
CA SER A 296 -0.02 -3.57 19.14
C SER A 296 1.46 -3.96 19.26
N SER A 297 1.73 -5.16 19.78
CA SER A 297 3.10 -5.70 19.89
C SER A 297 3.69 -6.06 18.54
N GLY A 298 2.88 -6.61 17.64
CA GLY A 298 3.31 -6.96 16.28
C GLY A 298 3.70 -5.72 15.51
N ILE A 299 2.82 -4.72 15.45
CA ILE A 299 3.07 -3.53 14.62
C ILE A 299 4.28 -2.73 15.13
N LEU A 300 4.48 -2.68 16.45
CA LEU A 300 5.66 -2.09 17.05
C LEU A 300 6.94 -2.82 16.62
N ARG A 301 6.94 -4.16 16.69
CA ARG A 301 8.09 -4.97 16.25
C ARG A 301 8.40 -4.75 14.77
N GLU A 302 7.38 -4.78 13.92
CA GLU A 302 7.55 -4.58 12.47
C GLU A 302 8.04 -3.15 12.15
N SER A 303 7.60 -2.15 12.92
CA SER A 303 8.07 -0.77 12.78
C SER A 303 9.56 -0.63 13.15
N ILE A 304 9.99 -1.29 14.23
CA ILE A 304 11.42 -1.32 14.62
C ILE A 304 12.26 -1.98 13.53
N VAL A 305 11.83 -3.14 13.01
CA VAL A 305 12.54 -3.84 11.93
C VAL A 305 12.60 -2.97 10.67
N PHE A 306 11.50 -2.28 10.35
CA PHE A 306 11.47 -1.34 9.25
C PHE A 306 12.48 -0.20 9.43
N ASP A 307 12.52 0.43 10.61
CA ASP A 307 13.43 1.54 10.89
C ASP A 307 14.90 1.14 10.78
N LEU A 308 15.26 -0.06 11.23
CA LEU A 308 16.60 -0.62 11.07
C LEU A 308 16.96 -0.78 9.58
N LYS A 309 16.06 -1.35 8.78
CA LYS A 309 16.29 -1.49 7.33
C LYS A 309 16.37 -0.13 6.63
N LEU A 310 15.54 0.83 7.03
CA LEU A 310 15.59 2.20 6.50
C LEU A 310 16.92 2.87 6.84
N HIS A 311 17.43 2.68 8.06
CA HIS A 311 18.73 3.18 8.48
C HIS A 311 19.87 2.59 7.64
N HIS A 312 19.88 1.29 7.38
CA HIS A 312 20.90 0.68 6.53
C HIS A 312 20.80 1.14 5.07
N LEU A 313 19.58 1.34 4.57
CA LEU A 313 19.38 1.79 3.20
C LEU A 313 19.74 3.28 3.00
N ASP A 314 19.59 4.11 4.03
CA ASP A 314 19.89 5.54 4.02
C ASP A 314 20.64 5.96 5.30
N ILE A 315 21.89 5.49 5.44
CA ILE A 315 22.73 5.70 6.64
C ILE A 315 22.97 7.18 6.91
N GLY A 316 23.24 7.95 5.85
CA GLY A 316 23.70 9.34 5.96
C GLY A 316 25.02 9.50 6.72
N SER A 317 25.31 10.73 7.13
CA SER A 317 26.44 11.08 7.98
C SER A 317 26.04 12.14 9.00
N THR A 318 26.89 12.45 9.98
CA THR A 318 26.62 13.46 11.02
C THR A 318 26.18 14.82 10.45
N ASN A 319 26.72 15.22 9.30
CA ASN A 319 26.40 16.50 8.66
C ASN A 319 25.32 16.39 7.56
N GLN A 320 24.99 15.17 7.13
CA GLN A 320 24.04 14.86 6.07
C GLN A 320 23.20 13.66 6.52
N PRO A 321 22.31 13.82 7.51
CA PRO A 321 21.59 12.70 8.10
C PRO A 321 20.64 12.07 7.08
N GLY A 322 20.53 10.73 7.13
CA GLY A 322 19.54 9.99 6.35
C GLY A 322 18.17 10.00 7.02
N LEU A 323 17.17 9.44 6.33
CA LEU A 323 15.76 9.50 6.75
C LEU A 323 15.50 8.93 8.13
N ALA A 324 16.03 7.75 8.46
CA ALA A 324 15.79 7.13 9.77
C ALA A 324 16.30 8.01 10.92
N ALA A 325 17.47 8.64 10.74
CA ALA A 325 18.05 9.55 11.72
C ALA A 325 17.23 10.85 11.85
N VAL A 326 16.75 11.39 10.73
CA VAL A 326 15.91 12.60 10.70
C VAL A 326 14.57 12.36 11.38
N LEU A 327 13.85 11.29 11.02
CA LEU A 327 12.56 10.96 11.62
C LEU A 327 12.69 10.75 13.14
N LYS A 328 13.74 10.06 13.58
CA LYS A 328 14.03 9.89 15.01
C LYS A 328 14.35 11.21 15.70
N GLY A 329 15.10 12.10 15.04
CA GLY A 329 15.43 13.43 15.56
C GLY A 329 14.21 14.35 15.72
N GLU A 330 13.19 14.18 14.87
CA GLU A 330 11.92 14.89 14.96
C GLU A 330 10.86 14.20 15.82
N HIS A 331 11.23 13.11 16.53
CA HIS A 331 10.31 12.29 17.33
C HIS A 331 9.12 11.73 16.52
N ILE A 332 9.33 11.47 15.22
CA ILE A 332 8.34 10.84 14.35
C ILE A 332 8.51 9.33 14.46
N GLU A 333 7.68 8.70 15.29
CA GLU A 333 7.67 7.25 15.44
C GLU A 333 7.05 6.57 14.21
N SER A 334 7.76 5.61 13.62
CA SER A 334 7.29 4.97 12.40
C SER A 334 5.97 4.23 12.55
N GLN A 335 5.66 3.73 13.76
CA GLN A 335 4.40 3.08 14.08
C GLN A 335 3.18 3.97 13.77
N LEU A 336 3.28 5.29 13.92
CA LEU A 336 2.17 6.23 13.73
C LEU A 336 1.59 6.18 12.31
N TRP A 337 2.46 6.06 11.32
CA TRP A 337 2.05 6.01 9.90
C TRP A 337 2.08 4.59 9.34
N LEU A 338 3.05 3.75 9.74
CA LEU A 338 3.15 2.35 9.29
C LEU A 338 1.96 1.49 9.69
N THR A 339 1.30 1.79 10.82
CA THR A 339 0.07 1.08 11.22
C THR A 339 -0.96 1.06 10.09
N ARG A 340 -1.15 2.19 9.40
CA ARG A 340 -2.09 2.28 8.29
C ARG A 340 -1.56 1.57 7.05
N TRP A 341 -0.31 1.84 6.66
CA TRP A 341 0.30 1.28 5.44
C TRP A 341 0.35 -0.25 5.46
N PHE A 342 0.71 -0.84 6.61
CA PHE A 342 0.75 -2.29 6.79
C PHE A 342 -0.64 -2.91 6.89
N ARG A 343 -1.53 -2.37 7.73
CA ARG A 343 -2.86 -2.98 7.91
C ARG A 343 -3.73 -2.89 6.66
N MET A 344 -3.59 -1.82 5.87
CA MET A 344 -4.36 -1.58 4.64
C MET A 344 -3.66 -2.14 3.40
N ILE A 345 -2.45 -2.67 3.55
CA ILE A 345 -1.57 -3.12 2.45
C ILE A 345 -1.61 -2.10 1.30
N LEU A 346 -1.33 -0.85 1.67
CA LEU A 346 -1.19 0.31 0.80
C LEU A 346 -2.46 0.78 0.07
N THR A 347 -3.66 0.26 0.37
CA THR A 347 -4.88 0.66 -0.36
C THR A 347 -5.21 2.15 -0.23
N ARG A 348 -4.87 2.81 0.88
CA ARG A 348 -5.11 4.23 1.10
C ARG A 348 -4.00 5.13 0.56
N GLU A 349 -2.79 4.58 0.43
CA GLU A 349 -1.56 5.29 0.11
C GLU A 349 -1.30 5.41 -1.38
N VAL A 350 -1.79 4.49 -2.19
CA VAL A 350 -1.55 4.48 -3.64
C VAL A 350 -2.83 4.31 -4.45
N GLY A 351 -3.97 4.20 -3.76
CA GLY A 351 -5.28 3.95 -4.35
C GLY A 351 -5.47 2.51 -4.80
N LEU A 352 -6.73 2.05 -4.79
CA LEU A 352 -7.09 0.65 -5.03
C LEU A 352 -6.49 0.06 -6.32
N ALA A 353 -6.51 0.82 -7.42
CA ALA A 353 -6.04 0.37 -8.72
C ALA A 353 -4.54 -0.01 -8.74
N TYR A 354 -3.71 0.77 -8.04
CA TYR A 354 -2.28 0.51 -7.94
C TYR A 354 -2.01 -0.55 -6.87
N SER A 355 -2.71 -0.52 -5.75
CA SER A 355 -2.56 -1.51 -4.67
C SER A 355 -2.87 -2.92 -5.16
N VAL A 356 -3.93 -3.11 -5.95
CA VAL A 356 -4.26 -4.42 -6.53
C VAL A 356 -3.11 -4.99 -7.37
N ARG A 357 -2.34 -4.14 -8.07
CA ARG A 357 -1.14 -4.59 -8.82
C ARG A 357 0.03 -4.92 -7.90
N ILE A 358 0.20 -4.19 -6.80
CA ILE A 358 1.17 -4.56 -5.76
C ILE A 358 0.79 -5.93 -5.18
N TRP A 359 -0.50 -6.16 -4.88
CA TRP A 359 -0.99 -7.42 -4.33
C TRP A 359 -0.77 -8.60 -5.27
N ASP A 360 -0.87 -8.42 -6.59
CA ASP A 360 -0.48 -9.44 -7.58
C ASP A 360 0.94 -9.94 -7.30
N GLY A 361 1.88 -9.02 -7.08
CA GLY A 361 3.27 -9.33 -6.75
C GLY A 361 3.46 -9.91 -5.35
N LEU A 362 2.79 -9.36 -4.32
CA LEU A 362 2.90 -9.88 -2.94
C LEU A 362 2.40 -11.33 -2.85
N ILE A 363 1.26 -11.64 -3.48
CA ILE A 363 0.68 -12.97 -3.52
C ILE A 363 1.56 -13.92 -4.34
N ALA A 364 2.07 -13.46 -5.49
CA ALA A 364 3.00 -14.25 -6.30
C ALA A 364 4.31 -14.55 -5.55
N TYR A 365 4.87 -13.56 -4.85
CA TYR A 365 6.07 -13.74 -4.03
C TYR A 365 5.83 -14.71 -2.89
N GLY A 366 4.72 -14.57 -2.15
CA GLY A 366 4.34 -15.52 -1.11
C GLY A 366 4.18 -16.95 -1.64
N CYS A 367 3.71 -17.10 -2.89
CA CYS A 367 3.60 -18.40 -3.54
C CYS A 367 4.97 -19.01 -3.90
N VAL A 368 5.90 -18.23 -4.47
CA VAL A 368 7.21 -18.74 -4.93
C VAL A 368 8.20 -18.86 -3.78
N GLY A 369 8.33 -17.81 -2.97
CA GLY A 369 9.30 -17.72 -1.86
C GLY A 369 9.04 -18.69 -0.71
N ALA A 370 7.82 -19.20 -0.55
CA ALA A 370 7.51 -20.28 0.38
C ALA A 370 8.16 -21.63 0.00
N SER A 371 8.74 -21.72 -1.20
CA SER A 371 9.37 -22.94 -1.72
C SER A 371 10.88 -23.01 -1.43
N SER A 372 11.51 -21.93 -0.95
CA SER A 372 12.98 -21.88 -0.87
C SER A 372 13.60 -22.06 0.52
N ASP A 373 12.98 -21.71 1.67
CA ASP A 373 13.73 -21.83 2.95
C ASP A 373 12.99 -21.80 4.30
N THR A 374 11.68 -22.13 4.41
CA THR A 374 11.05 -22.23 5.75
C THR A 374 10.19 -23.46 5.94
N VAL A 375 10.38 -24.11 7.09
CA VAL A 375 9.62 -25.24 7.68
C VAL A 375 8.09 -25.04 7.68
N THR A 376 7.63 -23.80 7.45
CA THR A 376 6.24 -23.44 7.22
C THR A 376 6.03 -23.03 5.75
N GLY A 377 5.68 -23.97 4.88
CA GLY A 377 5.36 -23.71 3.46
C GLY A 377 4.05 -22.92 3.25
N GLY A 378 3.92 -21.76 3.89
CA GLY A 378 2.76 -20.86 3.84
C GLY A 378 3.00 -19.69 2.88
N ASN A 379 1.94 -19.23 2.21
CA ASN A 379 2.00 -18.02 1.39
C ASN A 379 2.11 -16.80 2.31
N ASP A 380 3.32 -16.37 2.66
CA ASP A 380 3.54 -15.21 3.51
C ASP A 380 3.72 -13.93 2.67
N ILE A 381 2.62 -13.21 2.47
CA ILE A 381 2.61 -11.92 1.75
C ILE A 381 3.29 -10.79 2.54
N SER A 382 3.50 -10.96 3.85
CA SER A 382 4.05 -9.91 4.73
C SER A 382 5.56 -9.74 4.57
N VAL A 383 6.23 -10.72 3.96
CA VAL A 383 7.69 -10.72 3.81
C VAL A 383 8.16 -9.60 2.87
N LEU A 384 7.50 -9.44 1.72
CA LEU A 384 7.90 -8.48 0.70
C LEU A 384 7.38 -7.05 0.97
N LEU A 385 6.29 -6.92 1.74
CA LEU A 385 5.60 -5.64 1.96
C LEU A 385 6.50 -4.55 2.57
N PRO A 386 7.33 -4.78 3.61
CA PRO A 386 8.24 -3.77 4.14
C PRO A 386 9.20 -3.21 3.09
N SER A 387 9.71 -4.06 2.20
CA SER A 387 10.60 -3.64 1.10
C SER A 387 9.89 -2.73 0.10
N VAL A 388 8.63 -3.04 -0.23
CA VAL A 388 7.80 -2.15 -1.07
C VAL A 388 7.63 -0.79 -0.41
N ILE A 389 7.35 -0.77 0.91
CA ILE A 389 7.17 0.47 1.67
C ILE A 389 8.46 1.30 1.71
N LEU A 390 9.62 0.68 1.94
CA LEU A 390 10.92 1.36 1.93
C LEU A 390 11.12 2.15 0.63
N LEU A 391 10.87 1.53 -0.51
CA LEU A 391 11.02 2.16 -1.82
C LEU A 391 10.02 3.31 -2.04
N LEU A 392 8.78 3.17 -1.54
CA LEU A 392 7.79 4.25 -1.58
C LEU A 392 8.17 5.44 -0.69
N VAL A 393 8.78 5.19 0.47
CA VAL A 393 9.31 6.23 1.37
C VAL A 393 10.51 6.94 0.74
N LEU A 394 11.42 6.22 0.07
CA LEU A 394 12.52 6.85 -0.68
C LEU A 394 12.04 7.86 -1.73
N ARG A 395 10.85 7.64 -2.29
CA ARG A 395 10.27 8.58 -3.27
C ARG A 395 10.01 9.97 -2.68
N ILE A 396 9.66 10.05 -1.39
CA ILE A 396 9.43 11.31 -0.68
C ILE A 396 10.64 11.75 0.15
N ARG A 397 11.78 11.07 0.00
CA ARG A 397 13.00 11.32 0.78
C ARG A 397 13.40 12.79 0.75
N SER A 398 13.56 13.35 -0.44
CA SER A 398 14.03 14.73 -0.62
C SER A 398 13.10 15.72 0.07
N GLN A 399 11.79 15.50 -0.01
CA GLN A 399 10.78 16.38 0.60
C GLN A 399 10.85 16.34 2.14
N ILE A 400 10.95 15.14 2.73
CA ILE A 400 11.11 14.98 4.18
C ILE A 400 12.42 15.66 4.63
N LEU A 401 13.54 15.39 3.96
CA LEU A 401 14.82 15.99 4.33
C LEU A 401 14.81 17.52 4.21
N ILE A 402 14.17 18.09 3.19
CA ILE A 402 14.05 19.55 3.05
C ILE A 402 13.18 20.15 4.17
N ALA A 403 12.09 19.47 4.57
CA ALA A 403 11.22 19.95 5.64
C ALA A 403 11.93 19.94 7.01
N SER A 404 12.72 18.90 7.28
CA SER A 404 13.31 18.65 8.60
C SER A 404 14.71 19.21 8.80
N VAL A 405 15.54 19.27 7.75
CA VAL A 405 16.95 19.67 7.88
C VAL A 405 17.12 21.17 7.64
N PRO A 406 17.52 21.98 8.64
CA PRO A 406 17.53 23.44 8.52
C PRO A 406 18.37 24.01 7.38
N THR A 407 19.51 23.37 7.09
CA THR A 407 20.41 23.80 6.01
C THR A 407 19.80 23.55 4.62
N LEU A 408 19.06 22.46 4.45
CA LEU A 408 18.32 22.18 3.22
C LEU A 408 17.10 23.10 3.12
N LYS A 409 16.35 23.28 4.22
CA LYS A 409 15.20 24.20 4.27
C LYS A 409 15.59 25.62 3.87
N ALA A 410 16.74 26.12 4.32
CA ALA A 410 17.22 27.46 3.96
C ALA A 410 17.56 27.64 2.47
N VAL A 411 17.83 26.56 1.73
CA VAL A 411 18.20 26.60 0.30
C VAL A 411 17.04 26.21 -0.61
N PHE A 412 16.21 25.25 -0.20
CA PHE A 412 15.15 24.65 -1.02
C PHE A 412 13.73 24.96 -0.53
N GLY A 413 13.58 25.47 0.70
CA GLY A 413 12.28 25.64 1.36
C GLY A 413 11.51 26.90 0.99
N THR A 414 11.95 27.70 0.02
CA THR A 414 11.28 28.96 -0.36
C THR A 414 9.90 28.77 -0.98
N ASP A 415 9.59 27.56 -1.46
CA ASP A 415 8.31 27.20 -2.10
C ASP A 415 7.51 26.14 -1.31
N ILE A 416 8.06 25.63 -0.21
CA ILE A 416 7.37 24.69 0.67
C ILE A 416 6.71 25.53 1.77
N ASP A 417 5.38 25.48 1.83
CA ASP A 417 4.61 26.13 2.89
C ASP A 417 5.21 25.74 4.25
N ASP A 418 5.63 26.75 5.03
CA ASP A 418 6.30 26.58 6.32
C ASP A 418 5.48 25.73 7.32
N SER A 419 4.20 25.51 7.03
CA SER A 419 3.29 24.66 7.80
C SER A 419 3.35 23.16 7.49
N ILE A 420 4.07 22.71 6.44
CA ILE A 420 4.09 21.29 6.07
C ILE A 420 5.20 20.55 6.83
N GLU A 421 4.79 19.78 7.83
CA GLU A 421 5.67 18.91 8.64
C GLU A 421 6.01 17.59 7.92
N ALA A 422 7.16 16.99 8.25
CA ALA A 422 7.62 15.71 7.68
C ALA A 422 6.59 14.57 7.82
N LEU A 423 5.89 14.50 8.95
CA LEU A 423 4.83 13.52 9.18
C LEU A 423 3.67 13.67 8.19
N SER A 424 3.38 14.89 7.73
CA SER A 424 2.32 15.14 6.75
C SER A 424 2.60 14.44 5.42
N PHE A 425 3.86 14.39 4.98
CA PHE A 425 4.27 13.69 3.76
C PHE A 425 3.98 12.18 3.83
N LEU A 426 4.09 11.58 5.01
CA LEU A 426 3.85 10.16 5.25
C LEU A 426 2.36 9.83 5.39
N LEU A 427 1.58 10.72 6.02
CA LEU A 427 0.15 10.52 6.23
C LEU A 427 -0.70 10.80 4.98
N HIS A 428 -0.25 11.67 4.08
CA HIS A 428 -0.99 12.06 2.88
C HIS A 428 -0.36 11.56 1.58
N TYR A 429 0.38 10.45 1.66
CA TYR A 429 0.92 9.80 0.48
C TYR A 429 -0.22 9.21 -0.40
N PRO A 430 -0.20 9.37 -1.73
CA PRO A 430 0.77 10.13 -2.50
C PRO A 430 0.40 11.61 -2.50
N ILE A 431 1.40 12.49 -2.48
CA ILE A 431 1.12 13.92 -2.43
C ILE A 431 0.75 14.39 -3.83
N ASP A 432 -0.51 14.78 -3.98
CA ASP A 432 -0.98 15.43 -5.19
C ASP A 432 -0.55 16.89 -5.20
N LYS A 433 -0.17 17.41 -6.37
CA LYS A 433 0.22 18.82 -6.54
C LYS A 433 -0.90 19.81 -6.17
N ASN A 434 -2.13 19.34 -6.00
CA ASN A 434 -3.33 20.15 -5.78
C ASN A 434 -3.87 20.07 -4.35
N THR A 435 -3.29 19.27 -3.45
CA THR A 435 -3.71 19.27 -2.04
C THR A 435 -3.12 20.49 -1.32
N SER A 436 -3.82 21.61 -1.36
CA SER A 436 -3.66 22.67 -0.37
C SER A 436 -4.05 22.11 0.99
N PHE A 437 -3.09 21.98 1.90
CA PHE A 437 -3.34 21.62 3.30
C PHE A 437 -4.28 22.66 3.91
N SER A 438 -5.57 22.33 3.95
CA SER A 438 -6.62 23.26 4.38
C SER A 438 -6.59 23.32 5.91
N ARG A 439 -6.08 24.42 6.48
CA ARG A 439 -6.22 24.69 7.91
C ARG A 439 -7.60 25.28 8.20
N SER A 440 -8.25 24.75 9.22
CA SER A 440 -9.41 25.37 9.88
C SER A 440 -9.04 26.77 10.36
N VAL A 441 -9.78 27.76 9.89
CA VAL A 441 -9.66 29.17 10.27
C VAL A 441 -10.07 29.33 11.73
N SER A 442 -9.14 29.75 12.59
CA SER A 442 -9.45 30.50 13.81
C SER A 442 -9.06 31.98 13.58
N PRO A 443 -9.83 32.92 14.14
CA PRO A 443 -9.80 34.32 13.70
C PRO A 443 -8.54 35.04 14.16
N SER A 444 -8.00 35.83 13.23
CA SER A 444 -6.83 36.69 13.36
C SER A 444 -6.95 37.69 14.51
N VAL A 445 -5.98 37.68 15.42
CA VAL A 445 -5.61 38.84 16.23
C VAL A 445 -4.48 39.55 15.50
N SER A 446 -4.74 40.78 15.07
CA SER A 446 -3.78 41.67 14.42
C SER A 446 -2.72 42.14 15.43
N PHE A 447 -1.44 41.86 15.16
CA PHE A 447 -0.33 42.59 15.75
C PHE A 447 0.54 43.19 14.64
N GLU A 448 1.01 44.40 14.93
CA GLU A 448 1.66 45.36 14.06
C GLU A 448 3.01 44.87 13.49
N CYS A 449 3.32 45.35 12.28
CA CYS A 449 4.54 45.08 11.52
C CYS A 449 5.83 45.48 12.27
N ASP A 450 6.79 44.56 12.32
CA ASP A 450 8.19 44.80 12.68
C ASP A 450 9.03 45.00 11.38
N PRO A 451 10.06 45.88 11.34
CA PRO A 451 10.74 46.29 10.11
C PRO A 451 11.88 45.33 9.70
N GLU A 452 11.60 44.01 9.65
CA GLU A 452 12.54 43.00 9.13
C GLU A 452 12.31 42.63 7.65
N GLU A 453 11.32 43.22 6.97
CA GLU A 453 11.04 42.92 5.54
C GLU A 453 12.10 43.45 4.55
N HIS A 454 12.98 44.36 4.97
CA HIS A 454 14.03 44.88 4.09
C HIS A 454 15.23 43.95 3.91
N ILE A 455 15.40 42.90 4.73
CA ILE A 455 16.48 41.91 4.58
C ILE A 455 16.11 40.80 3.58
N MET A 456 14.81 40.57 3.33
CA MET A 456 14.34 39.56 2.38
C MET A 456 14.52 39.96 0.90
N MET A 457 14.53 41.25 0.57
CA MET A 457 14.70 41.70 -0.82
C MET A 457 16.14 41.56 -1.36
N HIS A 458 17.16 41.47 -0.51
CA HIS A 458 18.55 41.23 -0.95
C HIS A 458 18.90 39.75 -1.18
N ARG A 459 18.03 38.80 -0.81
CA ARG A 459 18.22 37.37 -1.14
C ARG A 459 17.74 36.98 -2.54
N ARG A 460 16.90 37.79 -3.19
CA ARG A 460 16.33 37.49 -4.53
C ARG A 460 17.33 37.63 -5.70
N ASN A 461 18.48 38.28 -5.51
CA ASN A 461 19.48 38.45 -6.59
C ASN A 461 20.46 37.27 -6.75
N ILE A 462 20.29 36.17 -6.00
CA ILE A 462 21.31 35.09 -5.89
C ILE A 462 21.05 33.91 -6.86
N PHE A 463 19.86 33.81 -7.48
CA PHE A 463 19.44 32.67 -8.30
C PHE A 463 19.23 32.96 -9.80
N ASN A 464 19.87 33.99 -10.35
CA ASN A 464 19.75 34.31 -11.78
C ASN A 464 20.46 33.30 -12.73
N ASP A 465 21.00 32.20 -12.21
CA ASP A 465 21.49 31.10 -13.04
C ASP A 465 20.35 30.10 -13.30
N ILE A 466 19.76 30.18 -14.50
CA ILE A 466 18.70 29.28 -14.99
C ILE A 466 19.05 27.80 -14.75
N GLN A 467 20.33 27.42 -14.81
CA GLN A 467 20.72 26.03 -14.55
C GLN A 467 20.58 25.65 -13.08
N THR A 468 20.89 26.57 -12.17
CA THR A 468 20.77 26.33 -10.73
C THR A 468 19.30 26.22 -10.31
N GLN A 469 18.42 27.07 -10.87
CA GLN A 469 16.98 26.95 -10.63
C GLN A 469 16.43 25.62 -11.15
N LYS A 470 16.81 25.20 -12.37
CA LYS A 470 16.41 23.88 -12.91
C LYS A 470 16.83 22.70 -12.03
N LEU A 471 17.99 22.78 -11.38
CA LEU A 471 18.45 21.75 -10.45
C LEU A 471 17.62 21.74 -9.16
N ILE A 472 17.28 22.92 -8.64
CA ILE A 472 16.39 23.09 -7.47
C ILE A 472 14.99 22.55 -7.78
N ASP A 473 14.40 22.95 -8.91
CA ASP A 473 13.08 22.50 -9.35
C ASP A 473 13.05 20.98 -9.51
N LYS A 474 14.12 20.39 -10.05
CA LYS A 474 14.24 18.94 -10.20
C LYS A 474 14.37 18.21 -8.86
N ALA A 475 15.11 18.79 -7.91
CA ALA A 475 15.36 18.18 -6.60
C ALA A 475 14.14 18.24 -5.67
N THR A 476 13.37 19.33 -5.78
CA THR A 476 12.14 19.56 -5.01
C THR A 476 10.93 18.85 -5.62
N ALA A 477 10.94 18.62 -6.94
CA ALA A 477 9.87 17.90 -7.62
C ALA A 477 9.72 16.47 -7.08
N LEU A 478 8.48 16.11 -6.73
CA LEU A 478 8.12 14.75 -6.37
C LEU A 478 8.39 13.83 -7.57
N PRO A 479 9.18 12.76 -7.40
CA PRO A 479 9.41 11.77 -8.46
C PRO A 479 8.08 11.16 -8.92
N LYS A 480 8.01 10.72 -10.18
CA LYS A 480 6.82 10.02 -10.68
C LYS A 480 6.63 8.70 -9.94
N MET A 481 5.38 8.28 -9.76
CA MET A 481 5.10 6.96 -9.20
C MET A 481 5.74 5.89 -10.11
N PRO A 482 6.56 4.95 -9.58
CA PRO A 482 7.11 3.86 -10.36
C PRO A 482 5.99 2.97 -10.92
N SER A 483 6.31 2.12 -11.89
CA SER A 483 5.38 1.04 -12.21
C SER A 483 5.37 0.04 -11.06
N ALA A 484 4.21 -0.61 -10.81
CA ALA A 484 4.12 -1.64 -9.76
C ALA A 484 5.14 -2.76 -9.99
N LEU A 485 5.46 -3.08 -11.24
CA LEU A 485 6.41 -4.11 -11.61
C LEU A 485 7.86 -3.71 -11.29
N ASP A 486 8.28 -2.48 -11.63
CA ASP A 486 9.62 -2.00 -11.27
C ASP A 486 9.79 -1.94 -9.75
N LEU A 487 8.75 -1.49 -9.06
CA LEU A 487 8.71 -1.42 -7.60
C LEU A 487 8.83 -2.81 -6.98
N LEU A 488 8.09 -3.80 -7.49
CA LEU A 488 8.14 -5.18 -7.01
C LEU A 488 9.49 -5.85 -7.30
N HIS A 489 10.04 -5.64 -8.50
CA HIS A 489 11.35 -6.18 -8.87
C HIS A 489 12.45 -5.68 -7.91
N ASP A 490 12.51 -4.37 -7.68
CA ASP A 490 13.46 -3.81 -6.72
C ASP A 490 13.16 -4.25 -5.28
N ALA A 491 11.88 -4.39 -4.90
CA ALA A 491 11.51 -4.87 -3.57
C ALA A 491 11.99 -6.30 -3.34
N VAL A 492 11.88 -7.17 -4.36
CA VAL A 492 12.37 -8.56 -4.31
C VAL A 492 13.89 -8.57 -4.15
N LEU A 493 14.60 -7.71 -4.90
CA LEU A 493 16.06 -7.59 -4.79
C LEU A 493 16.50 -7.23 -3.37
N ILE A 494 15.79 -6.33 -2.67
CA ILE A 494 16.20 -5.90 -1.32
C ILE A 494 15.65 -6.76 -0.19
N CYS A 495 14.63 -7.60 -0.44
CA CYS A 495 13.93 -8.33 0.61
C CYS A 495 14.81 -9.34 1.36
N GLY A 496 15.85 -9.88 0.71
CA GLY A 496 16.76 -10.89 1.26
C GLY A 496 18.20 -10.41 1.48
N LEU A 497 18.48 -9.13 1.31
CA LEU A 497 19.83 -8.58 1.49
C LEU A 497 20.18 -8.46 2.97
N SER A 498 21.46 -8.68 3.27
CA SER A 498 22.05 -8.31 4.56
C SER A 498 22.14 -6.80 4.73
N ASP A 499 22.33 -6.35 5.97
CA ASP A 499 22.45 -4.93 6.31
C ASP A 499 23.61 -4.25 5.54
N ASP A 500 24.73 -4.93 5.34
CA ASP A 500 25.88 -4.44 4.57
C ASP A 500 25.56 -4.30 3.08
N GLU A 501 24.86 -5.28 2.50
CA GLU A 501 24.43 -5.25 1.09
C GLU A 501 23.39 -4.15 0.86
N LEU A 502 22.45 -3.95 1.79
CA LEU A 502 21.50 -2.85 1.77
C LEU A 502 22.23 -1.49 1.79
N SER A 503 23.25 -1.37 2.62
CA SER A 503 24.08 -0.17 2.74
C SER A 503 24.83 0.17 1.44
N GLN A 504 25.31 -0.84 0.73
CA GLN A 504 25.97 -0.66 -0.57
C GLN A 504 24.98 -0.32 -1.69
N LEU A 505 23.76 -0.86 -1.64
CA LEU A 505 22.73 -0.66 -2.65
C LEU A 505 21.96 0.66 -2.47
N GLY A 506 21.85 1.15 -1.23
CA GLY A 506 21.13 2.36 -0.82
C GLY A 506 21.34 3.56 -1.74
N PRO A 507 22.58 4.01 -2.00
CA PRO A 507 22.86 5.15 -2.87
C PRO A 507 22.29 5.01 -4.30
N LYS A 508 22.31 3.78 -4.86
CA LYS A 508 21.75 3.51 -6.19
C LYS A 508 20.22 3.63 -6.17
N LEU A 509 19.57 3.17 -5.11
CA LEU A 509 18.12 3.26 -4.95
C LEU A 509 17.67 4.70 -4.68
N ILE A 510 18.38 5.45 -3.84
CA ILE A 510 18.12 6.88 -3.61
C ILE A 510 18.18 7.64 -4.93
N LYS A 511 19.21 7.40 -5.74
CA LYS A 511 19.32 8.03 -7.07
C LYS A 511 18.16 7.66 -8.00
N LYS A 512 17.67 6.42 -7.94
CA LYS A 512 16.55 5.93 -8.76
C LYS A 512 15.20 6.50 -8.31
N TYR A 513 14.93 6.52 -7.00
CA TYR A 513 13.61 6.83 -6.45
C TYR A 513 13.43 8.28 -6.02
N SER A 514 14.50 9.03 -5.71
CA SER A 514 14.44 10.40 -5.14
C SER A 514 14.82 11.52 -6.11
N ASN A 515 14.89 11.25 -7.42
CA ASN A 515 15.41 12.16 -8.46
C ASN A 515 16.89 12.58 -8.30
N GLY A 516 17.67 11.80 -7.53
CA GLY A 516 19.06 12.10 -7.17
C GLY A 516 19.22 12.29 -5.65
N ASP A 517 20.44 12.47 -5.18
CA ASP A 517 20.67 12.81 -3.77
C ASP A 517 20.63 14.32 -3.56
N ILE A 518 19.76 14.77 -2.65
CA ILE A 518 19.55 16.18 -2.33
C ILE A 518 20.83 16.82 -1.77
N TYR A 519 21.66 16.06 -1.05
CA TYR A 519 22.90 16.56 -0.48
C TYR A 519 23.97 16.82 -1.54
N GLU A 520 24.10 15.95 -2.56
CA GLU A 520 24.98 16.21 -3.71
C GLU A 520 24.57 17.50 -4.45
N ILE A 521 23.26 17.74 -4.59
CA ILE A 521 22.74 18.95 -5.23
C ILE A 521 23.05 20.18 -4.37
N TYR A 522 22.84 20.09 -3.05
CA TYR A 522 23.18 21.14 -2.10
C TYR A 522 24.67 21.52 -2.16
N ASP A 523 25.56 20.53 -2.14
CA ASP A 523 27.01 20.75 -2.19
C ASP A 523 27.45 21.39 -3.52
N ASN A 524 26.83 20.99 -4.63
CA ASN A 524 27.06 21.62 -5.94
C ASN A 524 26.65 23.11 -5.94
N ILE A 525 25.50 23.45 -5.36
CA ILE A 525 25.03 24.83 -5.24
C ILE A 525 25.96 25.62 -4.32
N ARG A 526 26.36 25.04 -3.18
CA ARG A 526 27.27 25.66 -2.21
C ARG A 526 28.63 25.96 -2.84
N ASN A 527 29.23 25.00 -3.55
CA ASN A 527 30.53 25.16 -4.21
C ASN A 527 30.50 26.21 -5.33
N LYS A 528 29.40 26.31 -6.09
CA LYS A 528 29.16 27.40 -7.05
C LYS A 528 29.08 28.79 -6.38
N ARG A 529 28.52 28.88 -5.18
CA ARG A 529 28.50 30.14 -4.40
C ARG A 529 29.90 30.50 -3.92
N THR A 530 30.66 29.56 -3.38
CA THR A 530 32.03 29.82 -2.88
C THR A 530 32.93 30.31 -4.01
N THR A 531 32.88 29.70 -5.18
CA THR A 531 33.65 30.13 -6.36
C THR A 531 33.23 31.51 -6.84
N LYS A 532 31.92 31.79 -7.01
CA LYS A 532 31.43 33.15 -7.36
C LYS A 532 31.84 34.20 -6.33
N ASN A 533 31.78 33.90 -5.04
CA ASN A 533 32.18 34.82 -3.96
C ASN A 533 33.70 35.08 -3.96
N ILE A 534 34.52 34.07 -4.25
CA ILE A 534 35.98 34.25 -4.43
C ILE A 534 36.24 35.13 -5.64
N PHE A 535 35.61 34.86 -6.79
CA PHE A 535 35.76 35.70 -7.97
C PHE A 535 35.29 37.14 -7.74
N ALA A 536 34.15 37.34 -7.06
CA ALA A 536 33.64 38.65 -6.71
C ALA A 536 34.56 39.39 -5.73
N ALA A 537 35.12 38.70 -4.73
CA ALA A 537 36.08 39.28 -3.79
C ALA A 537 37.41 39.62 -4.47
N VAL A 538 37.87 38.80 -5.42
CA VAL A 538 39.04 39.08 -6.25
C VAL A 538 38.79 40.26 -7.19
N LEU A 539 37.61 40.33 -7.81
CA LEU A 539 37.18 41.45 -8.66
C LEU A 539 37.06 42.76 -7.88
N GLN A 540 36.43 42.76 -6.69
CA GLN A 540 36.36 43.93 -5.83
C GLN A 540 37.75 44.39 -5.36
N LYS A 541 38.65 43.45 -5.03
CA LYS A 541 40.05 43.77 -4.74
C LYS A 541 40.83 44.29 -5.95
N SER A 542 40.42 43.99 -7.18
CA SER A 542 41.02 44.56 -8.40
C SER A 542 40.44 45.92 -8.77
N GLN A 543 39.17 46.20 -8.44
CA GLN A 543 38.51 47.48 -8.66
C GLN A 543 38.94 48.54 -7.65
N SER A 544 39.30 48.16 -6.41
CA SER A 544 39.92 49.08 -5.45
C SER A 544 41.33 49.54 -5.85
N TRP A 545 41.93 48.94 -6.89
CA TRP A 545 43.23 49.35 -7.44
C TRP A 545 43.12 50.31 -8.63
N THR A 546 41.90 50.60 -9.12
CA THR A 546 41.69 51.36 -10.37
C THR A 546 40.87 52.64 -10.20
N SER A 547 40.71 53.17 -8.98
CA SER A 547 40.17 54.53 -8.81
C SER A 547 41.29 55.56 -8.62
N PRO A 548 41.59 56.41 -9.62
CA PRO A 548 42.43 57.58 -9.42
C PRO A 548 41.57 58.71 -8.84
N HIS A 549 41.70 58.98 -7.55
CA HIS A 549 41.32 60.30 -7.04
C HIS A 549 42.41 61.31 -7.41
N THR A 550 42.17 62.03 -8.49
CA THR A 550 42.86 63.27 -8.82
C THR A 550 42.40 64.39 -7.89
N THR A 551 43.27 64.80 -6.95
CA THR A 551 43.43 66.20 -6.55
C THR A 551 44.88 66.44 -6.16
N SER A 552 45.42 67.51 -6.74
CA SER A 552 46.80 68.02 -6.76
C SER A 552 47.51 68.16 -5.41
N VAL A 553 48.82 67.89 -5.37
CA VAL A 553 49.94 68.89 -5.31
C VAL A 553 51.27 68.15 -5.02
N ASP A 554 52.25 68.41 -5.88
CA ASP A 554 53.72 68.34 -5.81
C ASP A 554 54.54 67.26 -5.06
N SER A 555 55.60 66.85 -5.78
CA SER A 555 56.92 66.34 -5.38
C SER A 555 57.10 64.84 -5.10
N ASN A 556 57.59 64.11 -6.11
CA ASN A 556 58.90 63.40 -6.11
C ASN A 556 58.94 62.26 -7.15
N LEU A 557 59.66 62.50 -8.24
CA LEU A 557 60.06 61.47 -9.21
C LEU A 557 61.15 60.58 -8.60
N LYS A 558 60.82 59.31 -8.29
CA LYS A 558 61.76 58.15 -8.35
C LYS A 558 61.12 56.77 -8.15
N THR A 559 59.82 56.68 -7.86
CA THR A 559 59.15 55.40 -7.52
C THR A 559 58.48 54.66 -8.68
N ASP A 560 58.31 55.29 -9.85
CA ASP A 560 57.50 54.69 -10.94
C ASP A 560 58.23 53.65 -11.81
N ALA A 561 59.56 53.63 -11.86
CA ALA A 561 60.29 52.69 -12.72
C ALA A 561 60.25 51.22 -12.21
N TYR A 562 60.04 51.01 -10.90
CA TYR A 562 59.93 49.66 -10.32
C TYR A 562 58.52 49.10 -10.39
N ARG A 563 57.49 49.97 -10.41
CA ARG A 563 56.08 49.59 -10.41
C ARG A 563 55.66 48.97 -11.75
N THR A 564 56.06 49.58 -12.86
CA THR A 564 55.78 49.08 -14.22
C THR A 564 56.49 47.75 -14.53
N ARG A 565 57.63 47.47 -13.87
CA ARG A 565 58.38 46.21 -14.08
C ARG A 565 57.73 45.01 -13.38
N MET A 566 57.08 45.23 -12.24
CA MET A 566 56.40 44.16 -11.49
C MET A 566 55.06 43.80 -12.14
N GLU A 567 54.30 44.78 -12.61
CA GLU A 567 53.07 44.57 -13.38
C GLU A 567 53.32 43.81 -14.68
N ASN A 568 54.37 44.18 -15.44
CA ASN A 568 54.71 43.47 -16.68
C ASN A 568 55.13 42.01 -16.43
N ARG A 569 55.73 41.70 -15.27
CA ARG A 569 56.07 40.30 -14.89
C ARG A 569 54.84 39.51 -14.46
N LEU A 570 53.89 40.14 -13.76
CA LEU A 570 52.63 39.51 -13.36
C LEU A 570 51.73 39.24 -14.57
N GLN A 571 51.60 40.21 -15.49
CA GLN A 571 50.86 40.02 -16.73
C GLN A 571 51.47 38.93 -17.62
N LYS A 572 52.81 38.85 -17.69
CA LYS A 572 53.49 37.78 -18.43
C LYS A 572 53.24 36.40 -17.80
N LYS A 573 53.36 36.27 -16.47
CA LYS A 573 53.07 34.98 -15.78
C LYS A 573 51.61 34.53 -15.89
N VAL A 574 50.67 35.47 -15.88
CA VAL A 574 49.25 35.16 -16.09
C VAL A 574 48.99 34.72 -17.52
N LYS A 575 49.63 35.36 -18.50
CA LYS A 575 49.52 35.00 -19.92
C LYS A 575 50.16 33.64 -20.23
N ASP A 576 51.30 33.33 -19.62
CA ASP A 576 51.98 32.04 -19.77
C ASP A 576 51.14 30.90 -19.17
N LYS A 577 50.46 31.13 -18.04
CA LYS A 577 49.54 30.14 -17.41
C LYS A 577 48.18 29.97 -18.09
N LEU A 578 47.77 30.91 -18.95
CA LEU A 578 46.54 30.81 -19.74
C LEU A 578 46.77 30.08 -21.07
N ASN A 579 48.03 29.91 -21.47
CA ASN A 579 48.44 29.21 -22.70
C ASN A 579 48.97 27.78 -22.43
N GLU A 580 49.14 27.39 -21.16
CA GLU A 580 49.21 25.99 -20.69
C GLU A 580 47.80 25.49 -20.39
#